data_AF-A0A4Q5PM16-F1
#
_entry.id   AF-A0A4Q5PM16-F1
#
_cell.length_a   1.000
_cell.length_b   1.000
_cell.length_c   1.000
_cell.angle_alpha   90.00
_cell.angle_beta   90.00
_cell.angle_gamma   90.00
#
_symmetry.space_group_name_H-M   'P 1'
#
loop_
_entity.id
_entity.type
_entity.pdbx_description
1 polymer ?
#
loop_
_entity_poly.entity_id
_entity_poly.type
_entity_poly.pdbx_seq_one_letter_code
_entity_poly.pdbx_strand_id
1 'polypeptide(L)'
;MSFLNFRRRASAASMVPALVGGLMLVQVAGLPASASEMISVNVDQARLVKFPDKIATIVVGNPLIADVTLQPGGMVVVTGKGYGATNVIAMDRTGAVLMDRVVQVEGPTDKVVTVYRGTARESYSCTPNCERRVTLGDAETYFKSTMEQAGAIGGVAASSGAAAGMPGKVN
;
A
#
# COMPACT_ATOMS: atom_id res chain seq x y z
N MET A 1 -8.95 -92.30 1.12
CA MET A 1 -10.27 -92.96 1.17
C MET A 1 -11.32 -92.00 0.64
N SER A 2 -12.15 -92.52 -0.27
CA SER A 2 -13.52 -92.08 -0.60
C SER A 2 -13.76 -90.83 -1.46
N PHE A 3 -13.84 -91.14 -2.76
CA PHE A 3 -14.83 -90.73 -3.78
C PHE A 3 -16.17 -90.11 -3.32
N LEU A 4 -16.66 -89.14 -4.12
CA LEU A 4 -18.03 -88.95 -4.68
C LEU A 4 -18.20 -87.44 -4.98
N ASN A 5 -17.99 -86.92 -6.20
CA ASN A 5 -18.71 -87.09 -7.47
C ASN A 5 -20.21 -86.75 -7.41
N PHE A 6 -20.63 -85.54 -7.85
CA PHE A 6 -21.94 -85.36 -8.49
C PHE A 6 -22.09 -84.07 -9.34
N ARG A 7 -22.34 -84.32 -10.63
CA ARG A 7 -23.25 -83.63 -11.57
C ARG A 7 -22.96 -82.21 -12.12
N ARG A 8 -22.60 -82.26 -13.42
CA ARG A 8 -23.10 -81.46 -14.56
C ARG A 8 -24.37 -80.62 -14.30
N ARG A 9 -24.36 -79.36 -14.75
CA ARG A 9 -25.27 -78.82 -15.79
C ARG A 9 -24.78 -77.47 -16.32
N ALA A 10 -24.97 -77.30 -17.63
CA ALA A 10 -24.45 -76.24 -18.48
C ALA A 10 -25.25 -74.92 -18.37
N SER A 11 -24.57 -73.86 -18.79
CA SER A 11 -25.05 -72.64 -19.45
C SER A 11 -26.21 -71.86 -18.83
N ALA A 12 -25.90 -70.66 -18.34
CA ALA A 12 -26.63 -69.46 -18.72
C ALA A 12 -25.69 -68.25 -18.59
N ALA A 13 -25.55 -67.53 -19.71
CA ALA A 13 -24.80 -66.31 -19.84
C ALA A 13 -25.39 -65.20 -18.96
N SER A 14 -24.52 -64.38 -18.37
CA SER A 14 -24.83 -62.96 -18.21
C SER A 14 -23.52 -62.16 -18.13
N MET A 15 -23.31 -61.34 -19.16
CA MET A 15 -22.20 -60.39 -19.30
C MET A 15 -22.16 -59.44 -18.11
N VAL A 16 -20.98 -59.30 -17.49
CA VAL A 16 -20.63 -58.14 -16.67
C VAL A 16 -19.41 -57.52 -17.35
N PRO A 17 -19.52 -56.33 -17.96
CA PRO A 17 -18.37 -55.69 -18.57
C PRO A 17 -17.47 -55.14 -17.46
N ALA A 18 -16.19 -55.48 -17.55
CA ALA A 18 -15.13 -54.90 -16.75
C ALA A 18 -15.06 -53.38 -16.98
N LEU A 19 -15.28 -52.60 -15.92
CA LEU A 19 -15.05 -51.16 -15.90
C LEU A 19 -13.99 -50.86 -14.83
N VAL A 20 -12.74 -51.17 -15.18
CA VAL A 20 -11.56 -50.64 -14.48
C VAL A 20 -11.35 -49.22 -15.02
N GLY A 21 -12.10 -48.27 -14.48
CA GLY A 21 -11.95 -46.84 -14.77
C GLY A 21 -10.83 -46.26 -13.92
N GLY A 22 -9.65 -46.08 -14.52
CA GLY A 22 -8.52 -45.37 -13.90
C GLY A 22 -8.87 -43.91 -13.63
N LEU A 23 -8.93 -43.54 -12.35
CA LEU A 23 -9.14 -42.18 -11.88
C LEU A 23 -7.83 -41.38 -12.06
N MET A 24 -7.67 -40.72 -13.22
CA MET A 24 -6.60 -39.75 -13.46
C MET A 24 -6.87 -38.48 -12.64
N LEU A 25 -6.16 -38.34 -11.51
CA LEU A 25 -6.07 -37.10 -10.74
C LEU A 25 -5.36 -36.03 -11.57
N VAL A 26 -6.12 -35.20 -12.30
CA VAL A 26 -5.61 -33.99 -12.92
C VAL A 26 -5.28 -32.99 -11.82
N GLN A 27 -3.99 -32.85 -11.49
CA GLN A 27 -3.50 -31.77 -10.65
C GLN A 27 -3.59 -30.45 -11.43
N VAL A 28 -4.64 -29.68 -11.17
CA VAL A 28 -4.73 -28.29 -11.64
C VAL A 28 -3.72 -27.48 -10.85
N ALA A 29 -2.53 -27.28 -11.42
CA ALA A 29 -1.55 -26.34 -10.90
C ALA A 29 -2.14 -24.92 -10.99
N GLY A 30 -2.50 -24.34 -9.85
CA GLY A 30 -2.90 -22.94 -9.75
C GLY A 30 -1.75 -22.04 -10.19
N LEU A 31 -1.95 -21.27 -11.26
CA LEU A 31 -1.04 -20.19 -11.64
C LEU A 31 -1.04 -19.14 -10.52
N PRO A 32 0.13 -18.65 -10.07
CA PRO A 32 0.17 -17.51 -9.16
C PRO A 32 -0.40 -16.29 -9.91
N ALA A 33 -1.55 -15.79 -9.45
CA ALA A 33 -2.02 -14.49 -9.89
C ALA A 33 -0.98 -13.46 -9.46
N SER A 34 -0.30 -12.84 -10.44
CA SER A 34 0.52 -11.66 -10.19
C SER A 34 -0.40 -10.56 -9.67
N ALA A 35 -0.48 -10.45 -8.35
CA ALA A 35 -1.12 -9.32 -7.70
C ALA A 35 -0.44 -8.06 -8.23
N SER A 36 -1.20 -7.17 -8.85
CA SER A 36 -0.78 -5.80 -9.07
C SER A 36 -0.41 -5.23 -7.70
N GLU A 37 0.89 -5.08 -7.46
CA GLU A 37 1.43 -4.75 -6.14
C GLU A 37 1.00 -3.33 -5.78
N MET A 38 -0.08 -3.22 -5.01
CA MET A 38 -0.57 -1.92 -4.52
C MET A 38 0.39 -1.39 -3.47
N ILE A 39 0.69 -0.09 -3.57
CA ILE A 39 1.51 0.60 -2.59
C ILE A 39 0.56 1.21 -1.56
N SER A 40 0.36 0.53 -0.42
CA SER A 40 -0.33 1.12 0.74
C SER A 40 0.63 2.01 1.52
N VAL A 41 0.19 3.25 1.80
CA VAL A 41 0.89 4.28 2.59
C VAL A 41 -0.13 4.97 3.49
N ASN A 42 0.26 5.36 4.70
CA ASN A 42 -0.62 6.13 5.57
C ASN A 42 -0.45 7.64 5.34
N VAL A 43 -1.50 8.41 5.57
CA VAL A 43 -1.43 9.89 5.56
C VAL A 43 -0.34 10.36 6.53
N ASP A 44 0.42 11.37 6.12
CA ASP A 44 1.56 11.96 6.82
C ASP A 44 2.76 11.00 7.01
N GLN A 45 2.78 9.88 6.29
CA GLN A 45 3.88 8.93 6.33
C GLN A 45 4.52 8.75 4.95
N ALA A 46 5.80 8.36 4.97
CA ALA A 46 6.55 8.01 3.78
C ALA A 46 6.91 6.52 3.80
N ARG A 47 6.76 5.87 2.65
CA ARG A 47 7.13 4.48 2.44
C ARG A 47 8.19 4.40 1.37
N LEU A 48 9.22 3.61 1.66
CA LEU A 48 10.29 3.33 0.72
C LEU A 48 9.91 2.15 -0.16
N VAL A 49 9.93 2.34 -1.47
CA VAL A 49 9.56 1.33 -2.46
C VAL A 49 10.70 1.22 -3.46
N LYS A 50 11.07 -0.01 -3.81
CA LYS A 50 12.09 -0.26 -4.84
C LYS A 50 11.42 -0.30 -6.19
N PHE A 51 11.80 0.62 -7.07
CA PHE A 51 11.31 0.64 -8.44
C PHE A 51 12.36 0.01 -9.37
N PRO A 52 11.98 -0.36 -10.62
CA PRO A 52 12.93 -0.86 -11.60
C PRO A 52 14.05 0.14 -11.90
N ASP A 53 15.21 -0.35 -12.31
CA ASP A 53 16.31 0.50 -12.76
C ASP A 53 15.93 1.29 -14.03
N LYS A 54 16.69 2.37 -14.31
CA LYS A 54 16.57 3.22 -15.52
C LYS A 54 15.34 4.14 -15.61
N ILE A 55 14.69 4.42 -14.48
CA ILE A 55 13.64 5.45 -14.43
C ILE A 55 14.27 6.83 -14.67
N ALA A 56 13.66 7.58 -15.58
CA ALA A 56 14.02 8.96 -15.87
C ALA A 56 12.92 9.93 -15.44
N THR A 57 11.68 9.49 -15.46
CA THR A 57 10.52 10.36 -15.18
C THR A 57 9.49 9.58 -14.36
N ILE A 58 8.92 10.25 -13.35
CA ILE A 58 7.81 9.74 -12.57
C ILE A 58 6.64 10.70 -12.77
N VAL A 59 5.48 10.15 -13.09
CA VAL A 59 4.22 10.87 -13.22
C VAL A 59 3.28 10.39 -12.12
N VAL A 60 2.74 11.33 -11.37
CA VAL A 60 1.77 11.06 -10.31
C VAL A 60 0.41 11.55 -10.77
N GLY A 61 -0.62 10.69 -10.67
CA GLY A 61 -1.98 11.03 -11.09
C GLY A 61 -2.54 12.22 -10.29
N ASN A 62 -2.48 12.15 -8.96
CA ASN A 62 -2.90 13.23 -8.08
C ASN A 62 -1.86 13.53 -6.96
N PRO A 63 -1.06 14.62 -7.09
CA PRO A 63 -0.05 15.01 -6.10
C PRO A 63 -0.63 15.54 -4.78
N LEU A 64 -1.95 15.75 -4.69
CA LEU A 64 -2.62 16.11 -3.44
C LEU A 64 -2.89 14.87 -2.57
N ILE A 65 -2.95 13.67 -3.16
CA ILE A 65 -3.17 12.40 -2.43
C ILE A 65 -1.84 11.78 -2.03
N ALA A 66 -0.92 11.63 -2.97
CA ALA A 66 0.42 11.10 -2.70
C ALA A 66 1.47 11.85 -3.53
N ASP A 67 2.68 11.95 -3.00
CA ASP A 67 3.83 12.52 -3.70
C ASP A 67 4.98 11.50 -3.75
N VAL A 68 5.83 11.61 -4.76
CA VAL A 68 6.86 10.61 -5.04
C VAL A 68 8.18 11.28 -5.36
N THR A 69 9.22 10.91 -4.63
CA THR A 69 10.58 11.40 -4.90
C THR A 69 11.52 10.26 -5.21
N LEU A 70 12.30 10.42 -6.28
CA LEU A 70 13.33 9.47 -6.67
C LEU A 70 14.62 9.76 -5.89
N GLN A 71 15.12 8.76 -5.21
CA GLN A 71 16.41 8.79 -4.53
C GLN A 71 17.49 8.12 -5.41
N PRO A 72 18.77 8.48 -5.23
CA PRO A 72 19.86 7.79 -5.89
C PRO A 72 19.82 6.28 -5.62
N GLY A 73 20.12 5.46 -6.64
CA GLY A 73 20.16 3.99 -6.49
C GLY A 73 18.82 3.26 -6.71
N GLY A 74 17.85 3.88 -7.39
CA GLY A 74 16.59 3.22 -7.78
C GLY A 74 15.58 3.08 -6.64
N MET A 75 15.80 3.81 -5.55
CA MET A 75 14.89 3.86 -4.41
C MET A 75 13.90 4.99 -4.59
N VAL A 76 12.63 4.73 -4.32
CA VAL A 76 11.56 5.71 -4.46
C VAL A 76 10.88 5.89 -3.12
N VAL A 77 10.76 7.15 -2.69
CA VAL A 77 10.04 7.52 -1.47
C VAL A 77 8.65 7.97 -1.89
N VAL A 78 7.63 7.23 -1.46
CA VAL A 78 6.22 7.58 -1.67
C VAL A 78 5.67 8.14 -0.37
N THR A 79 5.15 9.37 -0.42
CA THR A 79 4.60 10.08 0.76
C THR A 79 3.09 10.23 0.62
N GLY A 80 2.33 9.75 1.59
CA GLY A 80 0.89 9.96 1.67
C GLY A 80 0.57 11.36 2.17
N LYS A 81 -0.18 12.15 1.40
CA LYS A 81 -0.57 13.54 1.73
C LYS A 81 -2.05 13.68 2.04
N GLY A 82 -2.88 12.82 1.45
CA GLY A 82 -4.32 12.86 1.65
C GLY A 82 -4.97 11.52 1.36
N TYR A 83 -6.16 11.31 1.93
CA TYR A 83 -6.90 10.06 1.77
C TYR A 83 -7.32 9.83 0.32
N GLY A 84 -7.24 8.57 -0.12
CA GLY A 84 -7.74 8.15 -1.42
C GLY A 84 -6.78 7.24 -2.16
N ALA A 85 -7.11 6.92 -3.40
CA ALA A 85 -6.27 6.15 -4.29
C ALA A 85 -5.80 7.04 -5.44
N THR A 86 -4.51 6.98 -5.76
CA THR A 86 -3.93 7.57 -6.97
C THR A 86 -3.01 6.54 -7.62
N ASN A 87 -2.56 6.77 -8.84
CA ASN A 87 -1.52 5.96 -9.47
C ASN A 87 -0.21 6.73 -9.62
N VAL A 88 0.87 5.97 -9.76
CA VAL A 88 2.21 6.43 -10.04
C VAL A 88 2.76 5.64 -11.21
N ILE A 89 3.17 6.36 -12.25
CA ILE A 89 3.70 5.81 -13.49
C ILE A 89 5.18 6.18 -13.57
N ALA A 90 6.03 5.19 -13.78
CA ALA A 90 7.46 5.37 -13.96
C ALA A 90 7.85 5.08 -15.41
N MET A 91 8.62 5.99 -16.02
CA MET A 91 9.03 5.95 -17.41
C MET A 91 10.55 6.07 -17.57
N ASP A 92 11.08 5.48 -18.64
CA ASP A 92 12.47 5.64 -19.04
C ASP A 92 12.70 6.89 -19.92
N ARG A 93 13.95 7.09 -20.38
CA ARG A 93 14.32 8.22 -21.24
C ARG A 93 13.72 8.16 -22.65
N THR A 94 13.27 6.98 -23.09
CA THR A 94 12.63 6.78 -24.39
C THR A 94 11.13 7.06 -24.34
N GLY A 95 10.58 7.24 -23.13
CA GLY A 95 9.15 7.41 -22.90
C GLY A 95 8.40 6.08 -22.73
N ALA A 96 9.11 4.95 -22.62
CA ALA A 96 8.48 3.67 -22.35
C ALA A 96 8.07 3.61 -20.87
N VAL A 97 6.83 3.14 -20.63
CA VAL A 97 6.32 2.90 -19.28
C VAL A 97 6.99 1.65 -18.73
N LEU A 98 7.80 1.83 -17.68
CA LEU A 98 8.46 0.74 -16.98
C LEU A 98 7.55 0.12 -15.92
N MET A 99 6.69 0.95 -15.31
CA MET A 99 5.80 0.50 -14.24
C MET A 99 4.61 1.44 -14.09
N ASP A 100 3.45 0.88 -13.75
CA ASP A 100 2.26 1.60 -13.30
C ASP A 100 1.72 0.90 -12.04
N ARG A 101 1.64 1.63 -10.92
CA ARG A 101 1.14 1.11 -9.64
C ARG A 101 0.09 2.04 -9.05
N VAL A 102 -0.90 1.44 -8.41
CA VAL A 102 -1.85 2.17 -7.57
C VAL A 102 -1.23 2.38 -6.19
N VAL A 103 -1.25 3.63 -5.74
CA VAL A 103 -0.96 4.07 -4.38
C VAL A 103 -2.27 4.27 -3.65
N GLN A 104 -2.49 3.46 -2.62
CA GLN A 104 -3.61 3.60 -1.71
C GLN A 104 -3.13 4.35 -0.47
N VAL A 105 -3.73 5.51 -0.21
CA VAL A 105 -3.44 6.29 0.98
C VAL A 105 -4.54 6.07 2.01
N GLU A 106 -4.15 5.49 3.13
CA GLU A 106 -5.02 5.11 4.25
C GLU A 106 -4.85 6.07 5.43
N GLY A 107 -5.78 6.01 6.38
CA GLY A 107 -5.68 6.83 7.59
C GLY A 107 -4.45 6.52 8.42
N PRO A 108 -4.02 7.45 9.29
CA PRO A 108 -2.93 7.20 10.22
C PRO A 108 -3.22 5.96 11.06
N THR A 109 -2.22 5.08 11.20
CA THR A 109 -2.27 3.93 12.13
C THR A 109 -2.00 4.32 13.58
N ASP A 110 -1.58 5.57 13.82
CA ASP A 110 -1.34 6.09 15.17
C ASP A 110 -2.63 6.04 15.99
N LYS A 111 -2.50 6.13 17.32
CA LYS A 111 -3.61 6.24 18.27
C LYS A 111 -4.31 7.61 18.14
N VAL A 112 -4.98 7.83 17.01
CA VAL A 112 -5.73 9.04 16.72
C VAL A 112 -7.11 8.93 17.35
N VAL A 113 -7.45 9.92 18.16
CA VAL A 113 -8.78 10.08 18.74
C VAL A 113 -9.47 11.22 18.02
N THR A 114 -10.66 10.95 17.48
CA THR A 114 -11.51 11.97 16.87
C THR A 114 -12.65 12.31 17.82
N VAL A 115 -12.76 13.59 18.17
CA VAL A 115 -13.81 14.13 19.03
C VAL A 115 -14.81 14.89 18.16
N TYR A 116 -16.10 14.58 18.30
CA TYR A 116 -17.18 15.29 17.62
C TYR A 116 -17.95 16.16 18.62
N ARG A 117 -18.02 17.47 18.33
CA ARG A 117 -18.76 18.48 19.11
C ARG A 117 -19.85 19.09 18.21
N GLY A 118 -20.99 18.42 18.12
CA GLY A 118 -22.01 18.74 17.12
C GLY A 118 -21.47 18.44 15.72
N THR A 119 -21.41 19.44 14.83
CA THR A 119 -20.81 19.31 13.48
C THR A 119 -19.30 19.53 13.46
N ALA A 120 -18.70 19.97 14.56
CA ALA A 120 -17.27 20.21 14.64
C ALA A 120 -16.52 18.90 14.93
N ARG A 121 -15.57 18.56 14.06
CA ARG A 121 -14.66 17.43 14.22
C ARG A 121 -13.28 17.93 14.65
N GLU A 122 -12.72 17.33 15.68
CA GLU A 122 -11.37 17.65 16.18
C GLU A 122 -10.57 16.35 16.26
N SER A 123 -9.34 16.34 15.75
CA SER A 123 -8.46 15.17 15.78
C SER A 123 -7.29 15.36 16.76
N TYR A 124 -6.96 14.30 17.49
CA TYR A 124 -5.91 14.27 18.52
C TYR A 124 -5.02 13.06 18.33
N SER A 125 -3.72 13.20 18.57
CA SER A 125 -2.78 12.08 18.68
C SER A 125 -2.48 11.81 20.14
N CYS A 126 -2.87 10.64 20.65
CA CYS A 126 -2.82 10.34 22.08
C CYS A 126 -1.80 9.24 22.40
N THR A 127 -0.59 9.62 22.83
CA THR A 127 0.41 8.68 23.37
C THR A 127 1.48 9.41 24.22
N PRO A 128 1.44 9.36 25.58
CA PRO A 128 0.35 8.98 26.48
C PRO A 128 -0.66 10.13 26.75
N ASN A 129 -0.25 11.37 26.53
CA ASN A 129 -1.12 12.55 26.56
C ASN A 129 -1.66 12.83 25.15
N CYS A 130 -2.79 13.51 25.06
CA CYS A 130 -3.42 13.86 23.80
C CYS A 130 -2.96 15.23 23.31
N GLU A 131 -2.25 15.25 22.19
CA GLU A 131 -1.83 16.47 21.51
C GLU A 131 -2.72 16.75 20.30
N ARG A 132 -2.94 18.04 20.02
CA ARG A 132 -3.76 18.49 18.88
C ARG A 132 -3.08 18.10 17.58
N ARG A 133 -3.79 17.39 16.71
CA ARG A 133 -3.37 17.03 15.35
C ARG A 133 -4.38 17.60 14.37
N VAL A 134 -3.92 18.27 13.33
CA VAL A 134 -4.79 18.66 12.22
C VAL A 134 -4.93 17.48 11.28
N THR A 135 -6.16 17.04 11.03
CA THR A 135 -6.47 16.01 10.02
C THR A 135 -7.46 16.57 9.00
N LEU A 136 -7.36 16.08 7.77
CA LEU A 136 -8.32 16.42 6.71
C LEU A 136 -9.75 16.10 7.16
N GLY A 137 -10.61 17.12 7.13
CA GLY A 137 -12.00 17.04 7.57
C GLY A 137 -12.27 17.49 9.01
N ASP A 138 -11.27 17.99 9.75
CA ASP A 138 -11.50 18.69 11.03
C ASP A 138 -12.22 20.04 10.81
N ALA A 139 -12.84 20.56 11.86
CA ALA A 139 -13.57 21.83 11.84
C ALA A 139 -12.66 23.00 11.42
N GLU A 140 -13.20 23.91 10.60
CA GLU A 140 -12.44 25.02 10.02
C GLU A 140 -11.75 25.90 11.08
N THR A 141 -12.44 26.20 12.19
CA THR A 141 -11.89 27.00 13.29
C THR A 141 -10.72 26.29 13.98
N TYR A 142 -10.85 24.98 14.21
CA TYR A 142 -9.79 24.14 14.77
C TYR A 142 -8.58 24.09 13.82
N PHE A 143 -8.83 23.81 12.53
CA PHE A 143 -7.81 23.77 11.47
C PHE A 143 -7.02 25.08 11.37
N LYS A 144 -7.71 26.23 11.24
CA LYS A 144 -7.08 27.55 11.11
C LYS A 144 -6.24 27.91 12.33
N SER A 145 -6.80 27.75 13.54
CA SER A 145 -6.08 28.09 14.78
C SER A 145 -4.78 27.29 14.96
N THR A 146 -4.80 25.99 14.65
CA THR A 146 -3.61 25.14 14.76
C THR A 146 -2.60 25.43 13.65
N MET A 147 -3.05 25.72 12.42
CA MET A 147 -2.15 26.12 11.32
C MET A 147 -1.48 27.48 11.56
N GLU A 148 -2.18 28.45 12.15
CA GLU A 148 -1.61 29.74 12.54
C GLU A 148 -0.52 29.57 13.62
N GLN A 149 -0.78 28.74 14.64
CA GLN A 149 0.21 28.41 15.66
C GLN A 149 1.43 27.71 15.06
N ALA A 150 1.22 26.72 14.18
CA ALA A 150 2.30 26.02 13.49
C ALA A 150 3.09 26.96 12.57
N GLY A 151 2.42 27.87 11.87
CA GLY A 151 3.04 28.89 11.02
C GLY A 151 3.87 29.90 11.82
N ALA A 152 3.39 30.31 12.99
CA ALA A 152 4.14 31.15 13.92
C ALA A 152 5.42 30.46 14.40
N ILE A 153 5.35 29.15 14.73
CA ILE A 153 6.51 28.31 15.08
C ILE A 153 7.46 28.16 13.88
N GLY A 154 6.92 27.93 12.69
CA GLY A 154 7.72 27.83 11.46
C GLY A 154 8.45 29.14 11.12
N GLY A 155 7.80 30.29 11.36
CA GLY A 155 8.39 31.62 11.19
C GLY A 155 9.54 31.90 12.15
N VAL A 156 9.42 31.51 13.43
CA VAL A 156 10.54 31.62 14.38
C VAL A 156 11.67 30.65 14.03
N ALA A 157 11.37 29.43 13.57
CA ALA A 157 12.38 28.49 13.08
C ALA A 157 13.14 29.02 11.86
N ALA A 158 12.44 29.60 10.87
CA ALA A 158 13.04 30.23 9.69
C ALA A 158 13.93 31.44 10.04
N SER A 159 13.58 32.20 11.08
CA SER A 159 14.39 33.34 11.54
C SER A 159 15.69 32.94 12.25
N SER A 160 15.74 31.75 12.87
CA SER A 160 16.95 31.24 13.54
C SER A 160 18.02 30.67 12.59
N GLY A 161 17.66 30.39 11.33
CA GLY A 161 18.60 29.92 10.29
C GLY A 161 19.44 31.03 9.64
N ALA A 162 19.07 32.30 9.79
CA ALA A 162 19.74 33.42 9.15
C ALA A 162 20.93 34.01 9.94
N ALA A 163 21.13 33.62 11.21
CA ALA A 163 22.17 34.18 12.08
C ALA A 163 23.49 33.38 12.12
N ALA A 164 23.58 32.22 11.47
CA ALA A 164 24.73 31.31 11.56
C ALA A 164 25.72 31.39 10.38
N GLY A 165 25.71 32.48 9.60
CA GLY A 165 26.53 32.61 8.40
C GLY A 165 27.10 34.00 8.16
N MET A 166 27.98 34.49 9.04
CA MET A 166 28.84 35.64 8.73
C MET A 166 30.31 35.20 8.87
N PRO A 167 31.05 34.96 7.76
CA PRO A 167 32.48 34.69 7.84
C PRO A 167 33.21 36.00 8.19
N GLY A 168 33.84 36.02 9.36
CA GLY A 168 34.73 37.10 9.77
C GLY A 168 35.90 37.24 8.79
N LYS A 169 36.05 38.42 8.19
CA LYS A 169 37.29 38.83 7.54
C LYS A 169 38.31 39.14 8.63
N VAL A 170 39.39 38.37 8.70
CA VAL A 170 40.62 38.77 9.37
C VAL A 170 41.43 39.58 8.36
N ASN A 171 41.69 40.84 8.69
CA ASN A 171 42.78 41.64 8.12
C ASN A 171 43.85 41.77 9.19
#